data_AF-A0A951XKN8-F1
#
_entry.id   AF-A0A951XKN8-F1
#
_cell.length_a   1.000
_cell.length_b   1.000
_cell.length_c   1.000
_cell.angle_alpha   90.00
_cell.angle_beta   90.00
_cell.angle_gamma   90.00
#
_symmetry.space_group_name_H-M   'P 1'
#
loop_
_entity.id
_entity.type
_entity.pdbx_description
1 polymer ?
#
loop_
_entity_poly.entity_id
_entity_poly.type
_entity_poly.pdbx_seq_one_letter_code
_entity_poly.pdbx_strand_id
1 'polypeptide(L)'
;MTPARDDLRRLHFINALFAHVTGQDLYLAEQIRAAIAFSLAELEAQMAEHPDYAAKFDAAFNAAAARLLAQSFAHLPAHGFFHWDAARTLESATPLFARDEIMTGLKQLAPYRESTLLVTNLRPALIPPDKRATGRRLREYDELLNFIRDLAAARTAPTARLQLLFL
;
A
#
# COMPACT_ATOMS: atom_id res chain seq x y z
N MET A 1 0.74 -25.10 -8.02
CA MET A 1 0.71 -25.02 -6.54
C MET A 1 1.79 -24.05 -6.10
N THR A 2 1.42 -22.85 -5.60
CA THR A 2 2.29 -22.00 -4.76
C THR A 2 1.48 -20.98 -3.89
N PRO A 3 0.39 -21.39 -3.19
CA PRO A 3 -0.32 -20.48 -2.27
C PRO A 3 0.59 -19.97 -1.13
N ALA A 4 1.43 -20.85 -0.57
CA ALA A 4 2.35 -20.53 0.52
C ALA A 4 3.34 -19.38 0.25
N ARG A 5 3.64 -19.08 -1.02
CA ARG A 5 4.56 -17.99 -1.40
C ARG A 5 3.89 -16.62 -1.36
N ASP A 6 2.60 -16.55 -1.67
CA ASP A 6 1.82 -15.33 -1.59
C ASP A 6 1.42 -15.05 -0.14
N ASP A 7 1.19 -16.10 0.66
CA ASP A 7 0.92 -15.96 2.10
C ASP A 7 2.15 -15.50 2.90
N LEU A 8 3.33 -16.05 2.61
CA LEU A 8 4.59 -15.55 3.19
C LEU A 8 4.89 -14.11 2.77
N ARG A 9 4.51 -13.70 1.55
CA ARG A 9 4.61 -12.31 1.11
C ARG A 9 3.65 -11.42 1.88
N ARG A 10 2.41 -11.84 2.12
CA ARG A 10 1.42 -11.09 2.93
C ARG A 10 1.83 -10.98 4.40
N LEU A 11 2.40 -12.03 4.98
CA LEU A 11 2.99 -12.03 6.33
C LEU A 11 4.20 -11.10 6.44
N HIS A 12 5.14 -11.18 5.50
CA HIS A 12 6.26 -10.23 5.42
C HIS A 12 5.79 -8.80 5.18
N PHE A 13 4.73 -8.64 4.38
CA PHE A 13 4.12 -7.35 4.04
C PHE A 13 3.51 -6.67 5.26
N ILE A 14 2.73 -7.41 6.02
CA ILE A 14 2.19 -6.97 7.29
C ILE A 14 3.33 -6.63 8.27
N ASN A 15 4.31 -7.52 8.43
CA ASN A 15 5.46 -7.26 9.30
C ASN A 15 6.23 -6.01 8.85
N ALA A 16 6.41 -5.79 7.54
CA ALA A 16 7.09 -4.62 7.00
C ALA A 16 6.28 -3.32 7.13
N LEU A 17 4.95 -3.37 6.97
CA LEU A 17 4.06 -2.22 7.17
C LEU A 17 4.07 -1.74 8.63
N PHE A 18 4.09 -2.69 9.58
CA PHE A 18 3.92 -2.36 10.99
C PHE A 18 5.23 -2.30 11.78
N ALA A 19 6.34 -2.85 11.27
CA ALA A 19 7.63 -2.89 11.97
C ALA A 19 8.18 -1.51 12.40
N HIS A 20 7.75 -0.41 11.75
CA HIS A 20 8.13 0.95 12.14
C HIS A 20 7.03 1.73 12.87
N VAL A 21 5.76 1.31 12.75
CA VAL A 21 4.64 1.84 13.57
C VAL A 21 4.80 1.36 15.02
N THR A 22 5.41 0.19 15.22
CA THR A 22 5.69 -0.41 16.53
C THR A 22 6.85 0.24 17.31
N GLY A 23 7.46 1.32 16.80
CA GLY A 23 8.67 1.91 17.37
C GLY A 23 8.57 2.34 18.85
N GLN A 24 7.40 2.82 19.31
CA GLN A 24 7.23 3.38 20.68
C GLN A 24 6.07 2.78 21.49
N ASP A 25 5.25 1.90 20.89
CA ASP A 25 4.06 1.34 21.56
C ASP A 25 3.99 -0.19 21.41
N LEU A 26 4.50 -0.89 22.43
CA LEU A 26 4.51 -2.35 22.52
C LEU A 26 3.09 -2.95 22.59
N TYR A 27 2.10 -2.18 23.03
CA TYR A 27 0.72 -2.65 23.12
C TYR A 27 0.05 -2.65 21.74
N LEU A 28 0.32 -1.62 20.94
CA LEU A 28 -0.10 -1.55 19.54
C LEU A 28 0.55 -2.67 18.71
N ALA A 29 1.81 -3.01 18.99
CA ALA A 29 2.51 -4.12 18.34
C ALA A 29 1.82 -5.48 18.56
N GLU A 30 1.42 -5.79 19.79
CA GLU A 30 0.72 -7.03 20.11
C GLU A 30 -0.72 -7.06 19.58
N GLN A 31 -1.45 -5.94 19.62
CA GLN A 31 -2.79 -5.86 19.02
C GLN A 31 -2.77 -6.05 17.50
N ILE A 32 -1.81 -5.43 16.83
CA ILE A 32 -1.60 -5.61 15.39
C ILE A 32 -1.26 -7.07 15.11
N ARG A 33 -0.27 -7.65 15.81
CA ARG A 33 0.12 -9.07 15.66
C ARG A 33 -1.07 -10.02 15.87
N ALA A 34 -1.92 -9.77 16.87
CA ALA A 34 -3.11 -10.57 17.13
C ALA A 34 -4.16 -10.44 16.01
N ALA A 35 -4.41 -9.22 15.53
CA ALA A 35 -5.33 -8.96 14.43
C ALA A 35 -4.86 -9.61 13.10
N ILE A 36 -3.55 -9.59 12.85
CA ILE A 36 -2.90 -10.25 11.71
C ILE A 36 -3.08 -11.76 11.78
N ALA A 37 -2.78 -12.36 12.93
CA ALA A 37 -2.88 -13.81 13.11
C ALA A 37 -4.33 -14.31 12.96
N PHE A 38 -5.29 -13.53 13.47
CA PHE A 38 -6.72 -13.81 13.32
C PHE A 38 -7.18 -13.70 11.86
N SER A 39 -6.82 -12.60 11.19
CA SER A 39 -7.18 -12.36 9.79
C SER A 39 -6.54 -13.40 8.85
N LEU A 40 -5.33 -13.87 9.15
CA LEU A 40 -4.64 -14.91 8.37
C LEU A 40 -5.32 -16.29 8.47
N ALA A 41 -5.72 -16.71 9.67
CA ALA A 41 -6.37 -18.01 9.86
C ALA A 41 -7.75 -18.07 9.18
N GLU A 42 -8.49 -16.95 9.20
CA GLU A 42 -9.75 -16.81 8.48
C GLU A 42 -9.54 -16.76 6.95
N LEU A 43 -8.43 -16.15 6.50
CA LEU A 43 -8.01 -16.13 5.10
C LEU A 43 -7.68 -17.51 4.54
N GLU A 44 -6.88 -18.29 5.28
CA GLU A 44 -6.43 -19.62 4.86
C GLU A 44 -7.63 -20.55 4.66
N ALA A 45 -8.65 -20.42 5.51
CA ALA A 45 -9.91 -21.14 5.37
C ALA A 45 -10.68 -20.74 4.10
N GLN A 46 -10.81 -19.44 3.81
CA GLN A 46 -11.56 -18.96 2.63
C GLN A 46 -10.83 -19.21 1.30
N MET A 47 -9.49 -19.13 1.28
CA MET A 47 -8.69 -19.41 0.08
C MET A 47 -8.63 -20.89 -0.28
N ALA A 48 -8.73 -21.78 0.72
CA ALA A 48 -8.85 -23.21 0.49
C ALA A 48 -10.17 -23.57 -0.23
N GLU A 49 -11.23 -22.79 0.01
CA GLU A 49 -12.56 -23.02 -0.58
C GLU A 49 -12.71 -22.41 -1.99
N HIS A 50 -12.06 -21.27 -2.30
CA HIS A 50 -12.23 -20.61 -3.60
C HIS A 50 -10.96 -19.92 -4.15
N PRO A 51 -10.16 -20.59 -5.01
CA PRO A 51 -8.93 -20.02 -5.58
C PRO A 51 -9.17 -18.86 -6.56
N ASP A 52 -10.33 -18.79 -7.22
CA ASP A 52 -10.70 -17.69 -8.13
C ASP A 52 -10.97 -16.36 -7.40
N TYR A 53 -11.09 -16.38 -6.08
CA TYR A 53 -11.29 -15.18 -5.27
C TYR A 53 -9.99 -14.40 -5.05
N ALA A 54 -8.81 -15.00 -5.27
CA ALA A 54 -7.53 -14.41 -4.89
C ALA A 54 -7.31 -12.98 -5.41
N ALA A 55 -7.63 -12.69 -6.68
CA ALA A 55 -7.43 -11.36 -7.25
C ALA A 55 -8.42 -10.30 -6.74
N LYS A 56 -9.69 -10.68 -6.53
CA LYS A 56 -10.70 -9.79 -5.91
C LYS A 56 -10.40 -9.58 -4.42
N PHE A 57 -9.87 -10.62 -3.79
CA PHE A 57 -9.49 -10.63 -2.39
C PHE A 57 -8.27 -9.73 -2.14
N ASP A 58 -7.25 -9.75 -3.00
CA ASP A 58 -6.08 -8.86 -2.88
C ASP A 58 -6.47 -7.38 -2.88
N ALA A 59 -7.37 -6.97 -3.77
CA ALA A 59 -7.87 -5.59 -3.80
C ALA A 59 -8.67 -5.23 -2.53
N ALA A 60 -9.53 -6.14 -2.06
CA ALA A 60 -10.30 -5.97 -0.84
C ALA A 60 -9.41 -5.93 0.42
N PHE A 61 -8.38 -6.77 0.45
CA PHE A 61 -7.36 -6.83 1.49
C PHE A 61 -6.53 -5.54 1.52
N ASN A 62 -6.05 -5.07 0.37
CA ASN A 62 -5.33 -3.79 0.27
C ASN A 62 -6.20 -2.62 0.76
N ALA A 63 -7.49 -2.60 0.41
CA ALA A 63 -8.43 -1.60 0.91
C ALA A 63 -8.65 -1.71 2.44
N ALA A 64 -8.75 -2.93 2.98
CA ALA A 64 -8.87 -3.15 4.43
C ALA A 64 -7.61 -2.72 5.18
N ALA A 65 -6.42 -3.07 4.67
CA ALA A 65 -5.14 -2.67 5.22
C ALA A 65 -4.96 -1.15 5.19
N ALA A 66 -5.34 -0.49 4.09
CA ALA A 66 -5.32 0.97 3.99
C ALA A 66 -6.24 1.64 5.01
N ARG A 67 -7.45 1.11 5.23
CA ARG A 67 -8.38 1.61 6.27
C ARG A 67 -7.82 1.41 7.68
N LEU A 68 -7.22 0.26 7.97
CA LEU A 68 -6.63 -0.02 9.27
C LEU A 68 -5.46 0.94 9.54
N LEU A 69 -4.60 1.18 8.55
CA LEU A 69 -3.52 2.16 8.66
C LEU A 69 -4.08 3.57 8.90
N ALA A 70 -5.08 3.99 8.13
CA ALA A 70 -5.73 5.29 8.33
C ALA A 70 -6.27 5.46 9.75
N GLN A 71 -6.94 4.43 10.30
CA GLN A 71 -7.45 4.43 11.67
C GLN A 71 -6.31 4.50 12.71
N SER A 72 -5.22 3.75 12.50
CA SER A 72 -4.08 3.77 13.41
C SER A 72 -3.40 5.14 13.46
N PHE A 73 -3.27 5.83 12.33
CA PHE A 73 -2.69 7.18 12.28
C PHE A 73 -3.68 8.28 12.71
N ALA A 74 -4.99 8.04 12.67
CA ALA A 74 -5.99 9.03 13.09
C ALA A 74 -5.85 9.47 14.55
N HIS A 75 -5.28 8.61 15.40
CA HIS A 75 -5.00 8.92 16.81
C HIS A 75 -3.67 9.67 17.03
N LEU A 76 -2.85 9.84 15.98
CA LEU A 76 -1.56 10.51 16.03
C LEU A 76 -1.70 11.91 15.40
N PRO A 77 -1.95 12.97 16.20
CA PRO A 77 -2.27 14.30 15.69
C PRO A 77 -1.11 14.96 14.91
N ALA A 78 0.12 14.48 15.08
CA ALA A 78 1.30 14.99 14.41
C ALA A 78 1.71 14.20 13.15
N HIS A 79 0.95 13.16 12.77
CA HIS A 79 1.28 12.29 11.63
C HIS A 79 0.31 12.46 10.47
N GLY A 80 0.84 12.76 9.28
CA GLY A 80 0.06 12.86 8.06
C GLY A 80 -0.12 11.49 7.39
N PHE A 81 -1.32 11.16 6.95
CA PHE A 81 -1.56 9.93 6.19
C PHE A 81 -2.32 10.24 4.89
N PHE A 82 -1.82 9.72 3.77
CA PHE A 82 -2.51 9.78 2.50
C PHE A 82 -2.44 8.42 1.81
N HIS A 83 -3.59 7.95 1.34
CA HIS A 83 -3.72 6.72 0.57
C HIS A 83 -4.09 7.04 -0.88
N TRP A 84 -3.25 6.56 -1.80
CA TRP A 84 -3.50 6.58 -3.22
C TRP A 84 -3.68 5.16 -3.74
N ASP A 85 -4.82 4.90 -4.38
CA ASP A 85 -5.10 3.62 -5.03
C ASP A 85 -5.03 3.79 -6.56
N ALA A 86 -3.99 3.21 -7.16
CA ALA A 86 -3.73 3.32 -8.59
C ALA A 86 -4.78 2.60 -9.45
N ALA A 87 -5.52 1.65 -8.88
CA ALA A 87 -6.60 0.93 -9.56
C ALA A 87 -7.99 1.51 -9.27
N ARG A 88 -8.07 2.62 -8.52
CA ARG A 88 -9.35 3.27 -8.17
C ARG A 88 -10.19 3.62 -9.38
N THR A 89 -9.54 4.11 -10.44
CA THR A 89 -10.16 4.42 -11.73
C THR A 89 -9.31 3.89 -12.87
N LEU A 90 -9.91 3.76 -14.06
CA LEU A 90 -9.19 3.35 -15.28
C LEU A 90 -8.07 4.33 -15.66
N GLU A 91 -8.17 5.59 -15.23
CA GLU A 91 -7.25 6.66 -15.60
C GLU A 91 -6.21 6.95 -14.51
N SER A 92 -6.45 6.53 -13.27
CA SER A 92 -5.59 6.84 -12.11
C SER A 92 -4.11 6.47 -12.35
N ALA A 93 -3.83 5.32 -12.96
CA ALA A 93 -2.46 4.90 -13.24
C ALA A 93 -1.83 5.57 -14.49
N THR A 94 -2.56 6.41 -15.22
CA THR A 94 -1.98 7.16 -16.34
C THR A 94 -1.12 8.31 -15.82
N PRO A 95 -0.03 8.69 -16.52
CA PRO A 95 0.95 9.64 -15.98
C PRO A 95 0.37 10.99 -15.54
N LEU A 96 -0.63 11.52 -16.26
CA LEU A 96 -1.23 12.82 -15.96
C LEU A 96 -2.02 12.78 -14.64
N PHE A 97 -2.87 11.78 -14.47
CA PHE A 97 -3.71 11.62 -13.29
C PHE A 97 -2.91 11.16 -12.08
N ALA A 98 -1.98 10.22 -12.26
CA ALA A 98 -1.07 9.81 -11.20
C ALA A 98 -0.30 11.01 -10.64
N ARG A 99 0.19 11.90 -11.52
CA ARG A 99 0.85 13.14 -11.10
C ARG A 99 -0.07 14.04 -10.29
N ASP A 100 -1.29 14.28 -10.75
CA ASP A 100 -2.22 15.19 -10.09
C ASP A 100 -2.69 14.67 -8.72
N GLU A 101 -3.07 13.38 -8.66
CA GLU A 101 -3.53 12.73 -7.45
C GLU A 101 -2.41 12.60 -6.40
N ILE A 102 -1.19 12.23 -6.81
CA ILE A 102 -0.03 12.17 -5.91
C ILE A 102 0.37 13.58 -5.45
N MET A 103 0.38 14.58 -6.34
CA MET A 103 0.67 15.97 -5.94
C MET A 103 -0.36 16.48 -4.93
N THR A 104 -1.63 16.09 -5.08
CA THR A 104 -2.68 16.42 -4.12
C THR A 104 -2.40 15.78 -2.77
N GLY A 105 -2.02 14.51 -2.74
CA GLY A 105 -1.60 13.83 -1.51
C GLY A 105 -0.40 14.49 -0.84
N LEU A 106 0.66 14.76 -1.60
CA LEU A 106 1.87 15.41 -1.07
C LEU A 106 1.58 16.81 -0.50
N LYS A 107 0.66 17.57 -1.11
CA LYS A 107 0.21 18.86 -0.57
C LYS A 107 -0.53 18.69 0.76
N GLN A 108 -1.35 17.65 0.91
CA GLN A 108 -2.05 17.36 2.17
C GLN A 108 -1.08 16.92 3.27
N LEU A 109 0.02 16.24 2.90
CA LEU A 109 1.05 15.79 3.83
C LEU A 109 2.05 16.89 4.22
N ALA A 110 2.16 17.96 3.44
CA ALA A 110 3.13 19.04 3.66
C ALA A 110 3.12 19.70 5.07
N PRO A 111 1.97 19.85 5.77
CA PRO A 111 1.96 20.39 7.13
C PRO A 111 2.58 19.48 8.18
N TYR A 112 2.71 18.18 7.91
CA TYR A 112 3.13 17.19 8.90
C TYR A 112 4.63 16.94 8.85
N ARG A 113 5.26 16.85 10.03
CA ARG A 113 6.68 16.52 10.17
C ARG A 113 6.96 15.05 9.87
N GLU A 114 6.04 14.18 10.27
CA GLU A 114 6.05 12.76 9.98
C GLU A 114 4.84 12.44 9.13
N SER A 115 5.02 11.74 8.03
CA SER A 115 3.92 11.40 7.13
C SER A 115 4.13 10.08 6.42
N THR A 116 3.02 9.46 6.01
CA THR A 116 3.01 8.23 5.24
C THR A 116 2.17 8.41 3.98
N LEU A 117 2.77 8.15 2.83
CA LEU A 117 2.10 8.01 1.54
C LEU A 117 2.01 6.52 1.19
N LEU A 118 0.80 5.99 1.24
CA LEU A 118 0.48 4.62 0.87
C LEU A 118 0.01 4.55 -0.58
N VAL A 119 0.71 3.80 -1.43
CA VAL A 119 0.37 3.57 -2.83
C VAL A 119 -0.06 2.12 -2.99
N THR A 120 -1.32 1.85 -3.32
CA THR A 120 -1.83 0.49 -3.53
C THR A 120 -2.16 0.21 -4.99
N ASN A 121 -2.12 -1.07 -5.37
CA ASN A 121 -2.60 -1.61 -6.64
C ASN A 121 -1.89 -1.04 -7.88
N LEU A 122 -0.64 -0.58 -7.74
CA LEU A 122 0.13 -0.02 -8.84
C LEU A 122 0.39 -1.04 -9.95
N ARG A 123 0.76 -2.25 -9.54
CA ARG A 123 1.04 -3.36 -10.46
C ARG A 123 -0.21 -3.84 -11.20
N PRO A 124 -1.33 -4.21 -10.53
CA PRO A 124 -2.53 -4.64 -11.25
C PRO A 124 -3.14 -3.55 -12.14
N ALA A 125 -2.94 -2.26 -11.82
CA ALA A 125 -3.42 -1.17 -12.67
C ALA A 125 -2.70 -1.12 -14.04
N LEU A 126 -1.39 -1.40 -14.08
CA LEU A 126 -0.59 -1.34 -15.32
C LEU A 126 -0.39 -2.72 -15.97
N ILE A 127 -0.35 -3.77 -15.17
CA ILE A 127 -0.18 -5.17 -15.57
C ILE A 127 -1.35 -5.97 -14.94
N PRO A 128 -2.52 -5.97 -15.61
CA PRO A 128 -3.66 -6.76 -15.13
C PRO A 128 -3.28 -8.25 -15.05
N PRO A 129 -3.74 -8.98 -14.02
CA PRO A 129 -3.34 -10.37 -13.76
C PRO A 129 -3.72 -11.32 -14.90
N ASP A 130 -4.80 -11.00 -15.61
CA ASP A 130 -5.35 -11.67 -16.78
C ASP A 130 -4.58 -11.37 -18.09
N LYS A 131 -3.61 -10.45 -18.06
CA LYS A 131 -2.86 -10.04 -19.25
C LYS A 131 -1.36 -10.29 -19.11
N ARG A 132 -0.71 -10.59 -20.24
CA ARG A 132 0.74 -10.77 -20.30
C ARG A 132 1.48 -9.50 -19.87
N ALA A 133 2.47 -9.67 -19.00
CA ALA A 133 3.47 -8.65 -18.68
C ALA A 133 4.41 -8.47 -19.90
N THR A 134 4.08 -7.53 -20.77
CA THR A 134 4.92 -7.19 -21.91
C THR A 134 6.06 -6.28 -21.45
N GLY A 135 7.19 -6.27 -22.18
CA GLY A 135 8.31 -5.38 -21.87
C GLY A 135 7.95 -3.88 -21.94
N ARG A 136 6.85 -3.51 -22.60
CA ARG A 136 6.30 -2.16 -22.53
C ARG A 136 5.64 -1.89 -21.17
N ARG A 137 4.74 -2.77 -20.70
CA ARG A 137 4.05 -2.57 -19.42
C ARG A 137 4.97 -2.63 -18.21
N LEU A 138 6.01 -3.47 -18.25
CA LEU A 138 7.03 -3.49 -17.21
C LEU A 138 7.77 -2.15 -17.14
N ARG A 139 8.13 -1.58 -18.29
CA ARG A 139 8.71 -0.23 -18.34
C ARG A 139 7.77 0.83 -17.82
N GLU A 140 6.50 0.82 -18.24
CA GLU A 140 5.49 1.77 -17.74
C GLU A 140 5.33 1.67 -16.20
N TYR A 141 5.38 0.45 -15.65
CA TYR A 141 5.38 0.22 -14.20
C TYR A 141 6.62 0.79 -13.50
N ASP A 142 7.81 0.49 -14.01
CA ASP A 142 9.06 0.99 -13.43
C ASP A 142 9.18 2.52 -13.56
N GLU A 143 8.75 3.08 -14.69
CA GLU A 143 8.70 4.53 -14.93
C GLU A 143 7.76 5.22 -13.94
N LEU A 144 6.55 4.70 -13.73
CA LEU A 144 5.59 5.28 -12.79
C LEU A 144 6.09 5.16 -11.34
N LEU A 145 6.68 4.02 -10.99
CA LEU A 145 7.24 3.78 -9.67
C LEU A 145 8.41 4.72 -9.35
N ASN A 146 9.32 4.93 -10.30
CA ASN A 146 10.40 5.90 -10.16
C ASN A 146 9.88 7.34 -10.15
N PHE A 147 8.90 7.66 -10.99
CA PHE A 147 8.26 8.97 -10.99
C PHE A 147 7.68 9.31 -9.61
N ILE A 148 6.96 8.39 -8.97
CA ILE A 148 6.39 8.62 -7.63
C ILE A 148 7.50 8.85 -6.60
N ARG A 149 8.58 8.06 -6.65
CA ARG A 149 9.73 8.21 -5.75
C ARG A 149 10.41 9.57 -5.93
N ASP A 150 10.69 9.96 -7.16
CA ASP A 150 11.35 11.23 -7.49
C ASP A 150 10.46 12.42 -7.11
N LEU A 151 9.16 12.32 -7.37
CA LEU A 151 8.19 13.36 -7.03
C LEU A 151 8.07 13.53 -5.51
N ALA A 152 7.98 12.42 -4.76
CA ALA A 152 7.95 12.43 -3.31
C ALA A 152 9.23 13.04 -2.74
N ALA A 153 10.41 12.63 -3.23
CA ALA A 153 11.69 13.16 -2.80
C ALA A 153 11.82 14.67 -3.09
N ALA A 154 11.39 15.13 -4.28
CA ALA A 154 11.47 16.54 -4.67
C ALA A 154 10.49 17.45 -3.91
N ARG A 155 9.42 16.90 -3.32
CA ARG A 155 8.36 17.66 -2.65
C ARG A 155 8.37 17.53 -1.13
N THR A 156 9.16 16.62 -0.58
CA THR A 156 9.33 16.48 0.86
C THR A 156 10.35 17.49 1.37
N ALA A 157 9.99 18.26 2.38
CA ALA A 157 10.94 19.19 3.01
C ALA A 157 12.11 18.41 3.64
N PRO A 158 13.35 18.94 3.64
CA PRO A 158 14.51 18.25 4.23
C PRO A 158 14.35 17.93 5.72
N THR A 159 13.45 18.64 6.41
CA THR A 159 13.17 18.50 7.84
C THR A 159 11.88 17.71 8.11
N ALA A 160 11.27 17.12 7.08
CA ALA A 160 10.12 16.25 7.17
C ALA A 160 10.53 14.82 6.82
N ARG A 161 9.90 13.85 7.48
CA ARG A 161 10.09 12.42 7.26
C ARG A 161 8.86 11.87 6.55
N LEU A 162 8.98 11.68 5.24
CA LEU A 162 7.96 11.00 4.43
C LEU A 162 8.31 9.52 4.28
N GLN A 163 7.39 8.66 4.70
CA GLN A 163 7.43 7.22 4.46
C GLN A 163 6.62 6.89 3.21
N LEU A 164 7.25 6.28 2.23
CA LEU A 164 6.63 5.86 0.97
C LEU A 164 6.44 4.34 1.00
N LEU A 165 5.19 3.88 0.94
CA LEU A 165 4.82 2.46 0.97
C LEU A 165 4.13 2.07 -0.33
N PHE A 166 4.55 0.96 -0.93
CA PHE A 166 3.95 0.41 -2.15
C PHE A 166 3.34 -0.96 -1.89
N LEU A 167 2.17 -1.17 -2.47
CA LEU A 167 1.26 -2.28 -2.23
C LEU A 167 0.70 -2.86 -3.52
#